data_AF-A0A0Q4EHB7-F1
#
_entry.id   AF-A0A0Q4EHB7-F1
#
_cell.length_a   1.000
_cell.length_b   1.000
_cell.length_c   1.000
_cell.angle_alpha   90.00
_cell.angle_beta   90.00
_cell.angle_gamma   90.00
#
_symmetry.space_group_name_H-M   'P 1'
#
loop_
_entity.id
_entity.type
_entity.pdbx_description
1 polymer ?
#
loop_
_entity_poly.entity_id
_entity_poly.type
_entity_poly.pdbx_seq_one_letter_code
_entity_poly.pdbx_strand_id
1 'polypeptide(L)'
;MAKKKTPQELIDQLTNPVWNPAIPDYKALYPDFSNIARILDVSENTRKIMEAMTSSSTLIDLQKTLKQTKEISLASEYVVNKKDRSVDIKDVNKDFKEGKLVLVLGAGVSMTYGLPNWQLLLQKLMVTTLNKKENSSLIAELFSFIFSPNPLIAGRYLQKYYDENEILFEEEVRKILYKEIDSMKESKLMDEIVKFCIAAGKSPNLNSIITYNFDDLLEQNIDKLKMDLPYKSIFGNGQEILPSDLPIYHVHGYLPHKGDLTELNRITFGENFYHQQYGDTYSWNNIVQINKFREFNCLFIGTSLTDPNTRRLLDIANEQRFERNGSHYLIKSRYNREYIIKGLTKWIKENDKEAIKEEQFDEFVQNLTDLIEVFEENDLLSLGIKTIWIDSYDEIPTILSNIRIQK
;
A
#
# COMPACT_ATOMS: atom_id res chain seq x y z
N MET A 1 -7.78 -8.09 -44.63
CA MET A 1 -6.93 -9.00 -43.84
C MET A 1 -6.00 -8.15 -42.97
N ALA A 2 -6.34 -7.96 -41.70
CA ALA A 2 -5.46 -7.26 -40.76
C ALA A 2 -4.27 -8.18 -40.45
N LYS A 3 -3.04 -7.74 -40.77
CA LYS A 3 -1.81 -8.48 -40.43
C LYS A 3 -1.74 -8.59 -38.89
N LYS A 4 -1.71 -9.82 -38.37
CA LYS A 4 -1.37 -10.10 -36.97
C LYS A 4 0.06 -9.60 -36.75
N LYS A 5 0.25 -8.70 -35.77
CA LYS A 5 1.58 -8.28 -35.33
C LYS A 5 2.33 -9.49 -34.75
N THR A 6 3.62 -9.55 -35.02
CA THR A 6 4.50 -10.59 -34.50
C THR A 6 4.79 -10.34 -33.00
N PRO A 7 5.10 -11.39 -32.21
CA PRO A 7 5.43 -11.23 -30.79
C PRO A 7 6.55 -10.21 -30.53
N GLN A 8 7.53 -10.11 -31.43
CA GLN A 8 8.63 -9.16 -31.33
C GLN A 8 8.17 -7.70 -31.47
N GLU A 9 7.23 -7.42 -32.38
CA GLU A 9 6.67 -6.07 -32.56
C GLU A 9 5.79 -5.62 -31.37
N LEU A 10 5.22 -6.57 -30.62
CA LEU A 10 4.55 -6.30 -29.35
C LEU A 10 5.55 -6.04 -28.21
N ILE A 11 6.68 -6.76 -28.20
CA ILE A 11 7.76 -6.58 -27.23
C ILE A 11 8.43 -5.22 -27.40
N ASP A 12 8.73 -4.80 -28.63
CA ASP A 12 9.40 -3.51 -28.90
C ASP A 12 8.51 -2.29 -28.55
N GLN A 13 7.19 -2.43 -28.64
CA GLN A 13 6.24 -1.42 -28.15
C GLN A 13 6.16 -1.35 -26.61
N LEU A 14 6.53 -2.43 -25.91
CA LEU A 14 6.48 -2.54 -24.44
C LEU A 14 7.84 -2.23 -23.78
N THR A 15 8.96 -2.40 -24.49
CA THR A 15 10.30 -2.11 -23.98
C THR A 15 10.76 -0.68 -24.19
N ASN A 16 10.11 0.07 -25.08
CA ASN A 16 10.44 1.48 -25.33
C ASN A 16 9.23 2.41 -25.19
N PRO A 17 8.53 2.41 -24.05
CA PRO A 17 7.56 3.44 -23.82
C PRO A 17 8.32 4.70 -23.39
N VAL A 18 7.95 5.83 -23.98
CA VAL A 18 8.20 7.14 -23.36
C VAL A 18 7.40 7.13 -22.06
N TRP A 19 7.96 6.52 -21.01
CA TRP A 19 7.34 6.34 -19.71
C TRP A 19 7.51 7.65 -18.96
N ASN A 20 6.41 8.35 -18.77
CA ASN A 20 6.34 9.51 -17.89
C ASN A 20 6.25 8.98 -16.45
N PRO A 21 7.24 9.23 -15.58
CA PRO A 21 7.28 8.73 -14.20
C PRO A 21 6.14 9.27 -13.30
N ALA A 22 5.27 10.13 -13.83
CA ALA A 22 4.12 10.70 -13.14
C ALA A 22 2.81 9.90 -13.24
N ILE A 23 2.79 8.69 -13.85
CA ILE A 23 1.55 7.94 -14.08
C ILE A 23 1.69 6.49 -13.59
N PRO A 24 1.17 6.13 -12.39
CA PRO A 24 0.94 4.74 -12.03
C PRO A 24 -0.13 4.12 -12.94
N ASP A 25 0.09 2.90 -13.42
CA ASP A 25 -0.83 2.16 -14.29
C ASP A 25 -2.03 1.62 -13.46
N TYR A 26 -3.11 2.40 -13.42
CA TYR A 26 -4.29 2.20 -12.54
C TYR A 26 -5.21 1.00 -12.89
N LYS A 27 -4.77 0.01 -13.66
CA LYS A 27 -5.59 -1.18 -13.92
C LYS A 27 -5.78 -2.11 -12.70
N ALA A 28 -5.06 -1.88 -11.60
CA ALA A 28 -5.21 -2.62 -10.34
C ALA A 28 -5.95 -1.87 -9.23
N LEU A 29 -6.65 -0.77 -9.56
CA LEU A 29 -7.44 0.02 -8.60
C LEU A 29 -8.96 -0.17 -8.74
N TYR A 30 -9.38 -1.26 -9.37
CA TYR A 30 -10.68 -1.80 -9.01
C TYR A 30 -10.53 -2.44 -7.64
N PRO A 31 -11.29 -2.02 -6.62
CA PRO A 31 -11.52 -2.90 -5.49
C PRO A 31 -11.96 -4.23 -6.10
N ASP A 32 -11.36 -5.33 -5.68
CA ASP A 32 -12.02 -6.61 -5.84
C ASP A 32 -13.34 -6.48 -5.06
N PHE A 33 -14.41 -6.11 -5.75
CA PHE A 33 -15.72 -5.77 -5.16
C PHE A 33 -16.30 -6.96 -4.38
N SER A 34 -15.72 -8.15 -4.53
CA SER A 34 -16.01 -9.32 -3.72
C SER A 34 -15.57 -9.19 -2.25
N ASN A 35 -14.53 -8.40 -1.95
CA ASN A 35 -14.02 -8.20 -0.58
C ASN A 35 -14.77 -7.10 0.20
N ILE A 36 -15.58 -6.27 -0.46
CA ILE A 36 -16.44 -5.27 0.20
C ILE A 36 -17.60 -5.95 0.96
N ALA A 37 -17.89 -7.22 0.65
CA ALA A 37 -18.97 -7.98 1.27
C ALA A 37 -18.77 -8.29 2.78
N ARG A 38 -17.67 -7.83 3.41
CA ARG A 38 -17.32 -8.15 4.80
C ARG A 38 -17.50 -7.01 5.81
N ILE A 39 -17.92 -5.81 5.37
CA ILE A 39 -18.19 -4.65 6.25
C ILE A 39 -19.70 -4.61 6.59
N LEU A 40 -20.05 -5.30 7.69
CA LEU A 40 -21.42 -5.68 8.06
C LEU A 40 -22.37 -4.57 8.59
N ASP A 41 -22.12 -3.30 8.27
CA ASP A 41 -23.12 -2.22 8.46
C ASP A 41 -23.07 -1.13 7.37
N VAL A 42 -22.09 -1.22 6.46
CA VAL A 42 -21.93 -0.34 5.28
C VAL A 42 -22.49 -1.02 4.01
N SER A 43 -22.72 -2.33 4.06
CA SER A 43 -23.13 -3.13 2.91
C SER A 43 -24.48 -2.73 2.32
N GLU A 44 -25.45 -2.25 3.11
CA GLU A 44 -26.76 -1.93 2.55
C GLU A 44 -26.73 -0.67 1.67
N ASN A 45 -25.99 0.36 2.08
CA ASN A 45 -25.83 1.58 1.29
C ASN A 45 -24.93 1.34 0.08
N THR A 46 -23.82 0.62 0.22
CA THR A 46 -22.97 0.26 -0.93
C THR A 46 -23.70 -0.67 -1.90
N ARG A 47 -24.52 -1.60 -1.41
CA ARG A 47 -25.38 -2.44 -2.26
C ARG A 47 -26.47 -1.63 -2.94
N LYS A 48 -27.11 -0.67 -2.27
CA LYS A 48 -28.07 0.27 -2.89
C LYS A 48 -27.42 1.15 -3.95
N ILE A 49 -26.19 1.62 -3.74
CA ILE A 49 -25.42 2.34 -4.78
C ILE A 49 -25.11 1.39 -5.95
N MET A 50 -24.65 0.17 -5.69
CA MET A 50 -24.34 -0.80 -6.75
C MET A 50 -25.59 -1.24 -7.52
N GLU A 51 -26.70 -1.47 -6.83
CA GLU A 51 -28.02 -1.73 -7.42
C GLU A 51 -28.44 -0.54 -8.27
N ALA A 52 -28.30 0.70 -7.78
CA ALA A 52 -28.60 1.89 -8.57
C ALA A 52 -27.65 2.09 -9.77
N MET A 53 -26.35 1.82 -9.63
CA MET A 53 -25.38 1.86 -10.73
C MET A 53 -25.72 0.85 -11.82
N THR A 54 -26.29 -0.30 -11.45
CA THR A 54 -26.70 -1.35 -12.38
C THR A 54 -28.13 -1.20 -12.91
N SER A 55 -29.04 -0.58 -12.15
CA SER A 55 -30.46 -0.43 -12.50
C SER A 55 -30.85 0.93 -13.10
N SER A 56 -30.06 1.98 -12.88
CA SER A 56 -30.40 3.33 -13.37
C SER A 56 -30.15 3.45 -14.87
N SER A 57 -31.22 3.72 -15.62
CA SER A 57 -31.14 3.99 -17.07
C SER A 57 -30.45 5.33 -17.37
N THR A 58 -30.48 6.29 -16.43
CA THR A 58 -29.89 7.63 -16.58
C THR A 58 -28.91 7.99 -15.46
N LEU A 59 -27.92 8.84 -15.77
CA LEU A 59 -26.99 9.39 -14.78
C LEU A 59 -27.67 10.31 -13.75
N ILE A 60 -28.86 10.83 -14.08
CA ILE A 60 -29.68 11.68 -13.20
C ILE A 60 -30.23 10.86 -12.01
N ASP A 61 -30.68 9.64 -12.26
CA ASP A 61 -31.14 8.73 -11.20
C ASP A 61 -29.99 8.30 -10.28
N LEU A 62 -28.81 8.12 -10.87
CA LEU A 62 -27.55 7.88 -10.19
C LEU A 62 -27.13 9.08 -9.32
N GLN A 63 -27.21 10.30 -9.85
CA GLN A 63 -26.92 11.52 -9.10
C GLN A 63 -27.88 11.71 -7.92
N LYS A 64 -29.18 11.41 -8.11
CA LYS A 64 -30.18 11.45 -7.04
C LYS A 64 -29.89 10.41 -5.96
N THR A 65 -29.52 9.18 -6.35
CA THR A 65 -29.16 8.11 -5.42
C THR A 65 -27.88 8.42 -4.66
N LEU A 66 -26.86 8.95 -5.35
CA LEU A 66 -25.63 9.40 -4.71
C LEU A 66 -25.88 10.53 -3.71
N LYS A 67 -26.76 11.49 -4.06
CA LYS A 67 -27.11 12.57 -3.14
C LYS A 67 -27.85 12.06 -1.90
N GLN A 68 -28.83 11.17 -2.08
CA GLN A 68 -29.52 10.51 -0.96
C GLN A 68 -28.57 9.66 -0.11
N THR A 69 -27.66 8.93 -0.74
CA THR A 69 -26.68 8.09 -0.02
C THR A 69 -25.63 8.95 0.68
N LYS A 70 -25.21 10.06 0.07
CA LYS A 70 -24.35 11.07 0.71
C LYS A 70 -25.07 11.68 1.91
N GLU A 71 -26.34 12.07 1.80
CA GLU A 71 -27.13 12.58 2.93
C GLU A 71 -27.26 11.56 4.07
N ILE A 72 -27.42 10.26 3.76
CA ILE A 72 -27.47 9.17 4.75
C ILE A 72 -26.09 8.91 5.37
N SER A 73 -25.02 8.84 4.56
CA SER A 73 -23.64 8.65 5.01
C SER A 73 -23.06 9.87 5.72
N LEU A 74 -23.62 11.06 5.51
CA LEU A 74 -23.32 12.29 6.26
C LEU A 74 -24.16 12.43 7.53
N ALA A 75 -25.25 11.65 7.67
CA ALA A 75 -26.08 11.60 8.87
C ALA A 75 -25.54 10.59 9.91
N SER A 76 -24.64 9.68 9.53
CA SER A 76 -23.73 9.05 10.48
C SER A 76 -22.69 10.09 10.94
N GLU A 77 -22.22 9.99 12.18
CA GLU A 77 -21.39 10.98 12.90
C GLU A 77 -20.04 11.40 12.25
N TYR A 78 -19.78 11.00 11.01
CA TYR A 78 -18.53 11.18 10.27
C TYR A 78 -18.72 12.06 9.04
N VAL A 79 -19.10 13.31 9.25
CA VAL A 79 -19.01 14.33 8.20
C VAL A 79 -17.52 14.62 7.95
N VAL A 80 -17.06 14.31 6.73
CA VAL A 80 -15.84 14.89 6.12
C VAL A 80 -16.10 16.37 5.90
N ASN A 81 -16.18 17.13 6.99
CA ASN A 81 -15.55 18.44 6.96
C ASN A 81 -14.09 18.11 6.76
N LYS A 82 -13.38 18.84 5.89
CA LYS A 82 -11.91 18.82 5.83
C LYS A 82 -11.41 18.95 7.27
N LYS A 83 -11.21 17.82 7.96
CA LYS A 83 -10.84 17.82 9.36
C LYS A 83 -9.54 18.59 9.39
N ASP A 84 -9.45 19.51 10.33
CA ASP A 84 -8.21 20.20 10.54
C ASP A 84 -7.17 19.14 10.91
N ARG A 85 -6.36 18.74 9.92
CA ARG A 85 -5.27 17.77 10.08
C ARG A 85 -4.31 18.19 11.19
N SER A 86 -4.36 19.45 11.64
CA SER A 86 -3.61 19.92 12.80
C SER A 86 -3.91 19.15 14.08
N VAL A 87 -5.14 18.63 14.27
CA VAL A 87 -5.48 17.82 15.46
C VAL A 87 -4.78 16.47 15.39
N ASP A 88 -4.92 15.78 14.26
CA ASP A 88 -4.28 14.47 14.06
C ASP A 88 -2.75 14.58 14.12
N ILE A 89 -2.16 15.62 13.52
CA ILE A 89 -0.71 15.89 13.61
C ILE A 89 -0.26 16.13 15.06
N LYS A 90 -1.05 16.84 15.87
CA LYS A 90 -0.75 17.06 17.30
C LYS A 90 -0.84 15.78 18.10
N ASP A 91 -1.82 14.92 17.82
CA ASP A 91 -1.94 13.62 18.47
C ASP A 91 -0.74 12.73 18.15
N VAL A 92 -0.34 12.65 16.87
CA VAL A 92 0.85 11.87 16.47
C VAL A 92 2.14 12.45 17.07
N ASN A 93 2.25 13.79 17.18
CA ASN A 93 3.37 14.45 17.87
C ASN A 93 3.44 14.04 19.35
N LYS A 94 2.29 13.98 20.03
CA LYS A 94 2.21 13.53 21.43
C LYS A 94 2.70 12.08 21.55
N ASP A 95 2.24 11.19 20.68
CA ASP A 95 2.68 9.79 20.67
C ASP A 95 4.18 9.64 20.41
N PHE A 96 4.74 10.48 19.54
CA PHE A 96 6.17 10.50 19.29
C PHE A 96 6.96 10.93 20.54
N LYS A 97 6.52 12.00 21.22
CA LYS A 97 7.16 12.52 22.45
C LYS A 97 7.05 11.56 23.63
N GLU A 98 5.96 10.81 23.72
CA GLU A 98 5.75 9.80 24.76
C GLU A 98 6.46 8.47 24.44
N GLY A 99 7.15 8.37 23.30
CA GLY A 99 7.83 7.14 22.88
C GLY A 99 6.87 6.00 22.54
N LYS A 100 5.61 6.34 22.20
CA LYS A 100 4.54 5.39 21.85
C LYS A 100 4.33 5.24 20.34
N LEU A 101 5.02 6.04 19.53
CA LEU A 101 4.90 6.00 18.09
C LEU A 101 5.68 4.83 17.49
N VAL A 102 5.04 4.12 16.57
CA VAL A 102 5.64 3.12 15.67
C VAL A 102 5.44 3.60 14.24
N LEU A 103 6.51 3.64 13.44
CA LEU A 103 6.35 3.90 11.99
C LEU A 103 6.06 2.59 11.28
N VAL A 104 5.14 2.63 10.32
CA VAL A 104 4.79 1.49 9.47
C VAL A 104 4.99 1.87 8.02
N LEU A 105 5.99 1.27 7.37
CA LEU A 105 6.48 1.68 6.06
C LEU A 105 6.05 0.69 4.98
N GLY A 106 5.49 1.22 3.90
CA GLY A 106 5.20 0.48 2.68
C GLY A 106 6.10 0.89 1.51
N ALA A 107 5.85 0.28 0.35
CA ALA A 107 6.74 0.40 -0.81
C ALA A 107 6.86 1.84 -1.33
N GLY A 108 5.87 2.69 -1.08
CA GLY A 108 5.88 4.10 -1.49
C GLY A 108 7.06 4.91 -0.93
N VAL A 109 7.63 4.49 0.21
CA VAL A 109 8.83 5.14 0.80
C VAL A 109 10.09 4.89 -0.06
N SER A 110 10.17 3.74 -0.72
CA SER A 110 11.32 3.30 -1.51
C SER A 110 11.22 3.71 -2.99
N MET A 111 10.03 4.06 -3.48
CA MET A 111 9.78 4.34 -4.91
C MET A 111 10.58 5.51 -5.47
N THR A 112 10.92 6.52 -4.65
CA THR A 112 11.74 7.66 -5.11
C THR A 112 13.10 7.20 -5.65
N TYR A 113 13.66 6.14 -5.08
CA TYR A 113 14.94 5.54 -5.46
C TYR A 113 14.85 4.61 -6.68
N GLY A 114 13.68 4.47 -7.31
CA GLY A 114 13.47 3.59 -8.48
C GLY A 114 13.07 2.16 -8.15
N LEU A 115 12.86 1.83 -6.86
CA LEU A 115 12.37 0.50 -6.48
C LEU A 115 10.90 0.32 -6.90
N PRO A 116 10.54 -0.86 -7.43
CA PRO A 116 9.17 -1.15 -7.81
C PRO A 116 8.27 -1.35 -6.58
N ASN A 117 7.00 -0.97 -6.69
CA ASN A 117 5.97 -1.47 -5.78
C ASN A 117 5.70 -2.96 -6.05
N TRP A 118 4.90 -3.59 -5.18
CA TRP A 118 4.58 -5.03 -5.27
C TRP A 118 4.08 -5.47 -6.66
N GLN A 119 3.12 -4.72 -7.22
CA GLN A 119 2.55 -5.04 -8.53
C GLN A 119 3.59 -4.95 -9.65
N LEU A 120 4.39 -3.89 -9.66
CA LEU A 120 5.43 -3.71 -10.68
C LEU A 120 6.54 -4.74 -10.53
N LEU A 121 6.91 -5.10 -9.29
CA LEU A 121 7.89 -6.15 -9.01
C LEU A 121 7.40 -7.49 -9.58
N LEU A 122 6.15 -7.84 -9.31
CA LEU A 122 5.50 -9.04 -9.83
C LEU A 122 5.48 -9.04 -11.37
N GLN A 123 5.10 -7.93 -12.00
CA GLN A 123 5.13 -7.78 -13.45
C GLN A 123 6.54 -7.98 -14.02
N LYS A 124 7.56 -7.36 -13.42
CA LYS A 124 8.96 -7.49 -13.85
C LYS A 124 9.46 -8.93 -13.70
N LEU A 125 9.12 -9.61 -12.61
CA LEU A 125 9.43 -11.04 -12.39
C LEU A 125 8.77 -11.91 -13.46
N MET A 126 7.49 -11.68 -13.76
CA MET A 126 6.76 -12.41 -14.81
C MET A 126 7.41 -12.21 -16.18
N VAL A 127 7.64 -10.96 -16.61
CA VAL A 127 8.28 -10.67 -17.91
C VAL A 127 9.67 -11.29 -18.01
N THR A 128 10.47 -11.21 -16.94
CA THR A 128 11.80 -11.82 -16.88
C THR A 128 11.72 -13.34 -17.01
N THR A 129 10.76 -13.97 -16.36
CA THR A 129 10.51 -15.42 -16.43
C THR A 129 10.05 -15.85 -17.83
N LEU A 130 9.18 -15.07 -18.46
CA LEU A 130 8.71 -15.32 -19.84
C LEU A 130 9.85 -15.25 -20.84
N ASN A 131 10.72 -14.24 -20.73
CA ASN A 131 11.85 -14.05 -21.65
C ASN A 131 12.92 -15.14 -21.52
N LYS A 132 13.01 -15.84 -20.38
CA LYS A 132 13.93 -16.96 -20.19
C LYS A 132 13.42 -18.27 -20.82
N LYS A 133 12.19 -18.33 -21.35
CA LYS A 133 11.54 -19.58 -21.80
C LYS A 133 11.08 -19.58 -23.26
N GLU A 134 11.23 -20.75 -23.90
CA GLU A 134 10.53 -21.17 -25.13
C GLU A 134 9.22 -21.95 -24.84
N ASN A 135 8.80 -22.05 -23.57
CA ASN A 135 7.77 -23.01 -23.13
C ASN A 135 6.35 -22.41 -23.11
N SER A 136 5.53 -22.75 -24.10
CA SER A 136 4.23 -22.15 -24.41
C SER A 136 3.13 -22.29 -23.34
N SER A 137 3.18 -23.32 -22.49
CA SER A 137 2.14 -23.56 -21.47
C SER A 137 2.22 -22.58 -20.31
N LEU A 138 3.40 -22.41 -19.73
CA LEU A 138 3.63 -21.43 -18.66
C LEU A 138 3.39 -20.00 -19.15
N ILE A 139 3.73 -19.71 -20.41
CA ILE A 139 3.45 -18.41 -21.05
C ILE A 139 1.95 -18.17 -21.12
N ALA A 140 1.14 -19.17 -21.51
CA ALA A 140 -0.31 -19.02 -21.57
C ALA A 140 -0.95 -18.83 -20.19
N GLU A 141 -0.48 -19.57 -19.17
CA GLU A 141 -0.92 -19.41 -17.77
C GLU A 141 -0.56 -18.02 -17.22
N LEU A 142 0.69 -17.59 -17.37
CA LEU A 142 1.16 -16.28 -16.92
C LEU A 142 0.52 -15.13 -17.71
N PHE A 143 0.28 -15.30 -19.01
CA PHE A 143 -0.40 -14.29 -19.83
C PHE A 143 -1.86 -14.15 -19.42
N SER A 144 -2.61 -15.25 -19.33
CA SER A 144 -3.98 -15.24 -18.81
C SER A 144 -4.05 -14.58 -17.43
N PHE A 145 -3.03 -14.83 -16.61
CA PHE A 145 -2.88 -14.22 -15.30
C PHE A 145 -2.53 -12.72 -15.33
N ILE A 146 -1.63 -12.24 -16.19
CA ILE A 146 -1.33 -10.80 -16.34
C ILE A 146 -2.60 -10.00 -16.66
N PHE A 147 -3.54 -10.64 -17.36
CA PHE A 147 -4.84 -10.06 -17.70
C PHE A 147 -5.97 -10.50 -16.75
N SER A 148 -5.66 -11.18 -15.63
CA SER A 148 -6.59 -11.66 -14.59
C SER A 148 -6.21 -11.09 -13.20
N PRO A 149 -7.15 -10.84 -12.28
CA PRO A 149 -6.94 -9.82 -11.24
C PRO A 149 -6.24 -10.26 -9.93
N ASN A 150 -5.66 -11.46 -9.76
CA ASN A 150 -5.20 -11.91 -8.42
C ASN A 150 -3.67 -12.07 -8.23
N PRO A 151 -2.90 -10.99 -7.93
CA PRO A 151 -1.44 -10.98 -7.71
C PRO A 151 -0.85 -12.14 -6.90
N LEU A 152 -1.57 -12.65 -5.90
CA LEU A 152 -1.07 -13.71 -5.01
C LEU A 152 -0.90 -15.05 -5.74
N ILE A 153 -1.78 -15.32 -6.70
CA ILE A 153 -1.75 -16.55 -7.50
C ILE A 153 -0.51 -16.54 -8.41
N ALA A 154 -0.20 -15.44 -9.10
CA ALA A 154 1.07 -15.36 -9.84
C ALA A 154 2.27 -15.54 -8.94
N GLY A 155 2.20 -14.98 -7.72
CA GLY A 155 3.31 -15.12 -6.79
C GLY A 155 3.63 -16.59 -6.52
N ARG A 156 2.60 -17.41 -6.31
CA ARG A 156 2.72 -18.87 -6.15
C ARG A 156 3.30 -19.55 -7.40
N TYR A 157 2.85 -19.19 -8.60
CA TYR A 157 3.35 -19.78 -9.84
C TYR A 157 4.82 -19.44 -10.10
N LEU A 158 5.22 -18.20 -9.82
CA LEU A 158 6.61 -17.77 -9.93
C LEU A 158 7.49 -18.57 -8.97
N GLN A 159 7.12 -18.64 -7.69
CA GLN A 159 7.87 -19.43 -6.70
C GLN A 159 8.04 -20.88 -7.15
N LYS A 160 6.93 -21.53 -7.51
CA LYS A 160 6.96 -22.91 -8.03
C LYS A 160 7.90 -23.05 -9.22
N TYR A 161 7.90 -22.09 -10.15
CA TYR A 161 8.81 -22.11 -11.28
C TYR A 161 10.28 -22.03 -10.84
N TYR A 162 10.63 -21.09 -9.97
CA TYR A 162 12.01 -20.95 -9.50
C TYR A 162 12.48 -22.17 -8.68
N ASP A 163 11.60 -22.73 -7.84
CA ASP A 163 11.84 -23.97 -7.09
C ASP A 163 12.10 -25.16 -8.03
N GLU A 164 11.27 -25.36 -9.06
CA GLU A 164 11.41 -26.44 -10.04
C GLU A 164 12.67 -26.32 -10.91
N ASN A 165 13.26 -25.12 -11.00
CA ASN A 165 14.46 -24.85 -11.80
C ASN A 165 15.71 -24.70 -10.93
N GLU A 166 15.63 -25.03 -9.62
CA GLU A 166 16.74 -24.94 -8.65
C GLU A 166 17.38 -23.53 -8.59
N ILE A 167 16.57 -22.49 -8.83
CA ILE A 167 17.01 -21.09 -8.75
C ILE A 167 16.51 -20.51 -7.43
N LEU A 168 17.40 -19.88 -6.68
CA LEU A 168 17.02 -19.15 -5.47
C LEU A 168 16.08 -17.99 -5.83
N PHE A 169 14.81 -18.14 -5.44
CA PHE A 169 13.76 -17.18 -5.78
C PHE A 169 14.08 -15.79 -5.22
N GLU A 170 14.52 -15.73 -3.96
CA GLU A 170 14.94 -14.52 -3.25
C GLU A 170 16.03 -13.75 -3.99
N GLU A 171 16.99 -14.45 -4.61
CA GLU A 171 18.07 -13.82 -5.38
C GLU A 171 17.56 -13.14 -6.65
N GLU A 172 16.61 -13.78 -7.34
CA GLU A 172 16.00 -13.21 -8.54
C GLU A 172 15.07 -12.04 -8.20
N VAL A 173 14.32 -12.14 -7.09
CA VAL A 173 13.54 -11.01 -6.56
C VAL A 173 14.48 -9.85 -6.20
N ARG A 174 15.56 -10.10 -5.46
CA ARG A 174 16.57 -9.09 -5.11
C ARG A 174 17.15 -8.42 -6.35
N LYS A 175 17.57 -9.20 -7.34
CA LYS A 175 18.13 -8.68 -8.60
C LYS A 175 17.17 -7.74 -9.31
N ILE A 176 15.88 -8.08 -9.38
CA ILE A 176 14.87 -7.25 -10.05
C ILE A 176 14.52 -6.03 -9.21
N LEU A 177 14.42 -6.19 -7.89
CA LEU A 177 14.13 -5.12 -6.93
C LEU A 177 15.14 -3.98 -7.07
N TYR A 178 16.43 -4.30 -7.14
CA TYR A 178 17.51 -3.31 -7.22
C TYR A 178 17.99 -2.98 -8.64
N LYS A 179 17.34 -3.51 -9.69
CA LYS A 179 17.82 -3.34 -11.08
C LYS A 179 17.92 -1.88 -11.54
N GLU A 180 16.96 -1.06 -11.12
CA GLU A 180 16.81 0.35 -11.55
C GLU A 180 17.07 1.32 -10.39
N ILE A 181 17.76 0.86 -9.33
CA ILE A 181 18.02 1.69 -8.15
C ILE A 181 18.92 2.88 -8.49
N ASP A 182 18.48 4.07 -8.11
CA ASP A 182 19.30 5.28 -8.07
C ASP A 182 19.58 5.66 -6.61
N SER A 183 20.62 5.06 -6.04
CA SER A 183 21.05 5.29 -4.65
C SER A 183 21.57 6.70 -4.36
N MET A 184 21.82 7.50 -5.41
CA MET A 184 22.29 8.89 -5.32
C MET A 184 21.14 9.89 -5.28
N LYS A 185 19.92 9.46 -5.63
CA LYS A 185 18.75 10.33 -5.64
C LYS A 185 18.36 10.73 -4.21
N GLU A 186 18.19 12.03 -4.01
CA GLU A 186 17.72 12.57 -2.74
C GLU A 186 16.22 12.31 -2.56
N SER A 187 15.82 11.94 -1.33
CA SER A 187 14.43 11.72 -0.97
C SER A 187 14.13 12.44 0.33
N LYS A 188 13.44 13.59 0.23
CA LYS A 188 13.00 14.36 1.41
C LYS A 188 12.17 13.51 2.38
N LEU A 189 11.42 12.54 1.86
CA LEU A 189 10.63 11.61 2.67
C LEU A 189 11.53 10.70 3.49
N MET A 190 12.50 10.04 2.83
CA MET A 190 13.46 9.18 3.52
C MET A 190 14.29 9.98 4.52
N ASP A 191 14.73 11.18 4.15
CA ASP A 191 15.49 12.08 5.03
C ASP A 191 14.72 12.41 6.31
N GLU A 192 13.41 12.69 6.22
CA GLU A 192 12.60 12.91 7.43
C GLU A 192 12.38 11.62 8.22
N ILE A 193 12.13 10.47 7.59
CA ILE A 193 12.01 9.17 8.29
C ILE A 193 13.30 8.86 9.06
N VAL A 194 14.47 9.07 8.45
CA VAL A 194 15.75 8.88 9.11
C VAL A 194 15.90 9.84 10.31
N LYS A 195 15.44 11.09 10.21
CA LYS A 195 15.44 12.03 11.36
C LYS A 195 14.54 11.58 12.50
N PHE A 196 13.47 10.82 12.26
CA PHE A 196 12.69 10.18 13.33
C PHE A 196 13.50 9.13 14.09
N CYS A 197 14.44 8.48 13.42
CA CYS A 197 15.30 7.47 14.03
C CYS A 197 16.36 8.11 14.95
N ILE A 198 16.72 9.38 14.74
CA ILE A 198 17.74 10.08 15.55
C ILE A 198 17.14 10.50 16.90
N ALA A 199 17.43 9.72 17.95
CA ALA A 199 17.13 10.11 19.32
C ALA A 199 18.15 11.15 19.81
N ALA A 200 17.73 12.42 19.93
CA ALA A 200 18.56 13.46 20.53
C ALA A 200 18.65 13.29 22.06
N GLY A 201 19.46 12.33 22.52
CA GLY A 201 20.12 12.41 23.83
C GLY A 201 19.34 12.01 25.09
N LYS A 202 18.13 11.43 25.03
CA LYS A 202 17.49 10.60 26.08
C LYS A 202 16.15 10.01 25.59
N SER A 203 15.85 8.81 26.05
CA SER A 203 14.72 7.92 25.71
C SER A 203 13.31 8.58 25.73
N PRO A 204 12.36 8.17 24.86
CA PRO A 204 12.52 7.59 23.53
C PRO A 204 11.85 8.43 22.42
N ASN A 205 12.60 8.69 21.34
CA ASN A 205 12.07 9.18 20.07
C ASN A 205 11.92 7.95 19.15
N LEU A 206 10.67 7.50 18.98
CA LEU A 206 10.23 6.26 18.29
C LEU A 206 10.44 4.94 19.05
N ASN A 207 9.40 4.11 19.10
CA ASN A 207 9.43 2.78 19.72
C ASN A 207 10.05 1.71 18.82
N SER A 208 9.63 1.67 17.55
CA SER A 208 10.08 0.71 16.55
C SER A 208 9.63 1.12 15.15
N ILE A 209 10.18 0.46 14.13
CA ILE A 209 9.73 0.56 12.74
C ILE A 209 9.24 -0.82 12.30
N ILE A 210 8.09 -0.87 11.65
CA ILE A 210 7.63 -2.05 10.90
C ILE A 210 7.73 -1.67 9.42
N THR A 211 8.36 -2.50 8.62
CA THR A 211 8.42 -2.31 7.17
C THR A 211 7.92 -3.55 6.46
N TYR A 212 7.10 -3.32 5.44
CA TYR A 212 6.63 -4.35 4.52
C TYR A 212 7.51 -4.46 3.28
N ASN A 213 8.55 -3.64 3.21
CA ASN A 213 9.49 -3.62 2.11
C ASN A 213 10.57 -4.68 2.30
N PHE A 214 10.96 -5.32 1.20
CA PHE A 214 12.07 -6.25 1.19
C PHE A 214 13.42 -5.55 1.24
N ASP A 215 13.49 -4.28 0.83
CA ASP A 215 14.75 -3.57 0.70
C ASP A 215 15.34 -3.10 2.04
N ASP A 216 16.60 -2.68 1.98
CA ASP A 216 17.44 -2.14 3.05
C ASP A 216 17.71 -0.63 2.88
N LEU A 217 16.85 0.12 2.18
CA LEU A 217 17.11 1.53 1.90
C LEU A 217 17.08 2.38 3.17
N LEU A 218 16.22 2.05 4.13
CA LEU A 218 16.17 2.78 5.39
C LEU A 218 17.52 2.64 6.12
N GLU A 219 18.01 1.42 6.25
CA GLU A 219 19.31 1.07 6.83
C GLU A 219 20.44 1.79 6.11
N GLN A 220 20.49 1.71 4.78
CA GLN A 220 21.51 2.40 3.99
C GLN A 220 21.51 3.91 4.23
N ASN A 221 20.34 4.54 4.41
CA ASN A 221 20.26 5.98 4.67
C ASN A 221 20.58 6.34 6.13
N ILE A 222 20.30 5.46 7.10
CA ILE A 222 20.78 5.61 8.48
C ILE A 222 22.31 5.55 8.51
N ASP A 223 22.91 4.54 7.89
CA ASP A 223 24.37 4.33 7.86
C ASP A 223 25.12 5.50 7.21
N LYS A 224 24.52 6.14 6.19
CA LYS A 224 25.09 7.33 5.53
C LYS A 224 25.29 8.51 6.48
N LEU A 225 24.52 8.62 7.57
CA LEU A 225 24.65 9.73 8.50
C LEU A 225 25.95 9.74 9.30
N LYS A 226 26.70 8.61 9.33
CA LYS A 226 27.93 8.45 10.13
C LYS A 226 27.74 8.84 11.60
N MET A 227 26.54 8.65 12.13
CA MET A 227 26.22 8.83 13.54
C MET A 227 26.17 7.45 14.21
N ASP A 228 26.49 7.39 15.50
CA ASP A 228 26.35 6.18 16.31
C ASP A 228 24.86 6.00 16.68
N LEU A 229 24.05 5.64 15.70
CA LEU A 229 22.64 5.31 15.88
C LEU A 229 22.49 3.79 15.92
N PRO A 230 22.42 3.17 17.11
CA PRO A 230 22.21 1.74 17.20
C PRO A 230 20.81 1.37 16.69
N TYR A 231 20.75 0.54 15.65
CA TYR A 231 19.51 -0.05 15.15
C TYR A 231 19.72 -1.54 14.85
N LYS A 232 18.62 -2.29 14.79
CA LYS A 232 18.64 -3.72 14.47
C LYS A 232 17.53 -4.10 13.49
N SER A 233 17.90 -4.56 12.31
CA SER A 233 16.96 -5.16 11.35
C SER A 233 16.61 -6.59 11.77
N ILE A 234 15.32 -6.85 11.87
CA ILE A 234 14.73 -8.10 12.36
C ILE A 234 13.84 -8.67 11.26
N PHE A 235 14.20 -9.86 10.80
CA PHE A 235 13.61 -10.52 9.64
C PHE A 235 13.52 -12.04 9.82
N GLY A 236 13.83 -12.57 11.01
CA GLY A 236 13.73 -13.99 11.32
C GLY A 236 13.72 -14.29 12.82
N ASN A 237 13.53 -15.57 13.14
CA ASN A 237 13.53 -16.06 14.52
C ASN A 237 14.93 -16.03 15.14
N GLY A 238 14.99 -15.85 16.47
CA GLY A 238 16.25 -15.93 17.23
C GLY A 238 17.16 -14.71 17.11
N GLN A 239 16.67 -13.60 16.56
CA GLN A 239 17.41 -12.35 16.52
C GLN A 239 17.21 -11.55 17.81
N GLU A 240 18.30 -11.30 18.53
CA GLU A 240 18.29 -10.49 19.76
C GLU A 240 18.37 -8.99 19.47
N ILE A 241 17.70 -8.20 20.30
CA ILE A 241 17.63 -6.74 20.23
C ILE A 241 18.24 -6.20 21.52
N LEU A 242 19.26 -5.35 21.42
CA LEU A 242 19.81 -4.71 22.60
C LEU A 242 18.87 -3.59 23.07
N PRO A 243 18.81 -3.27 24.38
CA PRO A 243 17.95 -2.18 24.87
C PRO A 243 18.23 -0.80 24.26
N SER A 244 19.43 -0.60 23.69
CA SER A 244 19.82 0.61 22.98
C SER A 244 19.36 0.65 21.52
N ASP A 245 19.06 -0.50 20.92
CA ASP A 245 18.82 -0.58 19.48
C ASP A 245 17.41 -0.12 19.15
N LEU A 246 17.26 0.67 18.08
CA LEU A 246 15.98 0.88 17.42
C LEU A 246 15.64 -0.37 16.57
N PRO A 247 14.58 -1.13 16.88
CA PRO A 247 14.23 -2.31 16.10
C PRO A 247 13.49 -1.93 14.81
N ILE A 248 13.93 -2.51 13.69
CA ILE A 248 13.33 -2.40 12.36
C ILE A 248 12.84 -3.79 11.94
N TYR A 249 11.52 -4.02 12.00
CA TYR A 249 10.90 -5.31 11.71
C TYR A 249 10.50 -5.42 10.23
N HIS A 250 11.19 -6.27 9.47
CA HIS A 250 10.85 -6.65 8.11
C HIS A 250 9.88 -7.83 8.09
N VAL A 251 8.60 -7.54 8.33
CA VAL A 251 7.58 -8.56 8.58
C VAL A 251 7.21 -9.38 7.34
N HIS A 252 7.55 -8.88 6.15
CA HIS A 252 7.44 -9.58 4.87
C HIS A 252 8.76 -10.18 4.39
N GLY A 253 9.84 -10.09 5.16
CA GLY A 253 11.17 -10.58 4.78
C GLY A 253 12.10 -9.47 4.32
N TYR A 254 13.39 -9.80 4.22
CA TYR A 254 14.48 -8.84 4.05
C TYR A 254 15.49 -9.34 3.02
N LEU A 255 15.72 -8.54 1.99
CA LEU A 255 16.61 -8.79 0.86
C LEU A 255 17.59 -7.61 0.75
N PRO A 256 18.67 -7.58 1.55
CA PRO A 256 19.63 -6.49 1.50
C PRO A 256 20.31 -6.40 0.13
N HIS A 257 20.57 -5.18 -0.34
CA HIS A 257 21.17 -4.95 -1.66
C HIS A 257 22.55 -5.61 -1.77
N LYS A 258 23.32 -5.62 -0.67
CA LYS A 258 24.66 -6.20 -0.61
C LYS A 258 24.73 -7.28 0.47
N GLY A 259 25.69 -8.19 0.31
CA GLY A 259 25.90 -9.32 1.20
C GLY A 259 25.23 -10.59 0.68
N ASP A 260 25.50 -11.70 1.36
CA ASP A 260 24.96 -13.00 0.99
C ASP A 260 23.58 -13.21 1.62
N LEU A 261 22.66 -13.79 0.85
CA LEU A 261 21.37 -14.21 1.40
C LEU A 261 21.53 -15.55 2.12
N THR A 262 20.87 -15.66 3.26
CA THR A 262 20.84 -16.87 4.08
C THR A 262 19.41 -17.42 4.14
N GLU A 263 19.22 -18.57 4.78
CA GLU A 263 17.89 -19.14 4.99
C GLU A 263 16.94 -18.23 5.80
N LEU A 264 17.47 -17.23 6.51
CA LEU A 264 16.68 -16.23 7.23
C LEU A 264 16.06 -15.17 6.30
N ASN A 265 16.60 -14.98 5.09
CA ASN A 265 16.15 -13.95 4.14
C ASN A 265 14.90 -14.36 3.33
N ARG A 266 14.11 -15.30 3.86
CA ARG A 266 12.86 -15.74 3.23
C ARG A 266 11.87 -14.58 3.15
N ILE A 267 11.21 -14.47 2.00
CA ILE A 267 10.21 -13.43 1.74
C ILE A 267 8.80 -13.99 1.76
N THR A 268 7.87 -13.19 2.28
CA THR A 268 6.43 -13.42 2.16
C THR A 268 6.01 -13.02 0.76
N PHE A 269 6.03 -13.99 -0.15
CA PHE A 269 5.68 -13.79 -1.55
C PHE A 269 4.64 -14.82 -1.99
N GLY A 270 3.60 -14.38 -2.70
CA GLY A 270 2.54 -15.27 -3.20
C GLY A 270 1.66 -15.93 -2.12
N GLU A 271 0.63 -16.63 -2.58
CA GLU A 271 -0.45 -17.17 -1.73
C GLU A 271 0.01 -18.23 -0.72
N ASN A 272 1.04 -19.03 -1.06
CA ASN A 272 1.50 -20.14 -0.21
C ASN A 272 2.01 -19.64 1.16
N PHE A 273 2.69 -18.51 1.20
CA PHE A 273 3.16 -17.90 2.44
C PHE A 273 2.02 -17.28 3.25
N TYR A 274 0.99 -16.75 2.59
CA TYR A 274 -0.21 -16.28 3.29
C TYR A 274 -0.94 -17.44 3.96
N HIS A 275 -1.13 -18.59 3.30
CA HIS A 275 -1.72 -19.78 3.93
C HIS A 275 -0.92 -20.25 5.15
N GLN A 276 0.41 -20.23 5.06
CA GLN A 276 1.28 -20.51 6.21
C GLN A 276 1.12 -19.47 7.32
N GLN A 277 1.02 -18.18 7.00
CA GLN A 277 0.80 -17.12 7.99
C GLN A 277 -0.61 -17.12 8.60
N TYR A 278 -1.62 -17.56 7.87
CA TYR A 278 -2.98 -17.74 8.40
C TYR A 278 -3.07 -19.01 9.27
N GLY A 279 -2.33 -20.07 8.92
CA GLY A 279 -2.28 -21.32 9.66
C GLY A 279 -1.37 -21.30 10.88
N ASP A 280 -0.26 -20.55 10.81
CA ASP A 280 0.70 -20.40 11.90
C ASP A 280 0.34 -19.18 12.76
N THR A 281 -0.51 -19.42 13.75
CA THR A 281 -0.91 -18.41 14.74
C THR A 281 0.30 -17.88 15.54
N TYR A 282 1.40 -18.64 15.61
CA TYR A 282 2.57 -18.32 16.42
C TYR A 282 3.75 -17.77 15.60
N SER A 283 3.51 -17.39 14.34
CA SER A 283 4.56 -16.79 13.52
C SER A 283 5.04 -15.46 14.15
N TRP A 284 6.36 -15.30 14.27
CA TRP A 284 6.94 -14.12 14.94
C TRP A 284 6.49 -12.80 14.31
N ASN A 285 6.32 -12.79 12.99
CA ASN A 285 5.91 -11.62 12.23
C ASN A 285 4.44 -11.24 12.47
N ASN A 286 3.55 -12.20 12.75
CA ASN A 286 2.17 -11.91 13.17
C ASN A 286 2.15 -11.40 14.61
N ILE A 287 2.87 -12.07 15.51
CA ILE A 287 2.92 -11.71 16.95
C ILE A 287 3.45 -10.29 17.12
N VAL A 288 4.54 -9.92 16.46
CA VAL A 288 5.12 -8.58 16.59
C VAL A 288 4.14 -7.52 16.08
N GLN A 289 3.48 -7.74 14.94
CA GLN A 289 2.50 -6.81 14.39
C GLN A 289 1.31 -6.64 15.33
N ILE A 290 0.69 -7.74 15.81
CA ILE A 290 -0.45 -7.69 16.74
C ILE A 290 -0.06 -6.93 18.01
N ASN A 291 1.09 -7.24 18.61
CA ASN A 291 1.55 -6.55 19.82
C ASN A 291 1.75 -5.05 19.57
N LYS A 292 2.39 -4.67 18.46
CA LYS A 292 2.61 -3.26 18.12
C LYS A 292 1.29 -2.53 17.84
N PHE A 293 0.37 -3.13 17.08
CA PHE A 293 -0.93 -2.54 16.79
C PHE A 293 -1.82 -2.43 18.04
N ARG A 294 -1.72 -3.37 18.98
CA ARG A 294 -2.51 -3.34 20.22
C ARG A 294 -1.99 -2.31 21.23
N GLU A 295 -0.68 -2.21 21.39
CA GLU A 295 -0.06 -1.48 22.51
C GLU A 295 0.44 -0.08 22.14
N PHE A 296 0.67 0.17 20.85
CA PHE A 296 1.28 1.40 20.36
C PHE A 296 0.40 2.10 19.32
N ASN A 297 0.78 3.33 18.99
CA ASN A 297 0.13 4.13 17.97
C ASN A 297 1.00 4.12 16.72
N CYS A 298 0.37 3.83 15.57
CA CYS A 298 1.10 3.53 14.35
C CYS A 298 0.84 4.60 13.31
N LEU A 299 1.90 5.13 12.71
CA LEU A 299 1.83 6.03 11.57
C LEU A 299 2.23 5.26 10.30
N PHE A 300 1.25 5.01 9.46
CA PHE A 300 1.41 4.30 8.19
C PHE A 300 1.80 5.28 7.08
N ILE A 301 2.90 4.97 6.37
CA ILE A 301 3.51 5.82 5.34
C ILE A 301 3.85 4.97 4.12
N GLY A 302 3.42 5.41 2.94
CA GLY A 302 3.75 4.75 1.67
C GLY A 302 3.12 3.36 1.51
N THR A 303 2.09 3.03 2.30
CA THR A 303 1.30 1.79 2.18
C THR A 303 -0.10 2.10 1.65
N SER A 304 -0.64 1.20 0.84
CA SER A 304 -2.03 1.22 0.40
C SER A 304 -2.97 0.55 1.42
N LEU A 305 -2.42 -0.18 2.39
CA LEU A 305 -3.15 -1.03 3.34
C LEU A 305 -4.15 -2.00 2.68
N THR A 306 -3.81 -2.47 1.48
CA THR A 306 -4.62 -3.44 0.71
C THR A 306 -4.29 -4.89 1.03
N ASP A 307 -3.26 -5.13 1.83
CA ASP A 307 -2.84 -6.48 2.22
C ASP A 307 -3.85 -7.13 3.18
N PRO A 308 -4.47 -8.27 2.82
CA PRO A 308 -5.46 -8.93 3.66
C PRO A 308 -4.92 -9.40 5.01
N ASN A 309 -3.65 -9.83 5.09
CA ASN A 309 -3.09 -10.30 6.36
C ASN A 309 -2.92 -9.14 7.34
N THR A 310 -2.33 -8.04 6.89
CA THR A 310 -2.15 -6.81 7.68
C THR A 310 -3.49 -6.31 8.23
N ARG A 311 -4.53 -6.26 7.39
CA ARG A 311 -5.88 -5.86 7.80
C ARG A 311 -6.46 -6.79 8.86
N ARG A 312 -6.33 -8.11 8.68
CA ARG A 312 -6.73 -9.10 9.71
C ARG A 312 -6.00 -8.87 11.04
N LEU A 313 -4.69 -8.62 11.00
CA LEU A 313 -3.92 -8.40 12.23
C LEU A 313 -4.33 -7.10 12.93
N LEU A 314 -4.67 -6.06 12.16
CA LEU A 314 -5.24 -4.81 12.68
C LEU A 314 -6.60 -5.03 13.31
N ASP A 315 -7.51 -5.77 12.67
CA ASP A 315 -8.80 -6.14 13.24
C ASP A 315 -8.64 -6.84 14.59
N ILE A 316 -7.81 -7.89 14.65
CA ILE A 316 -7.52 -8.64 15.88
C ILE A 316 -6.95 -7.72 16.96
N ALA A 317 -6.02 -6.84 16.60
CA ALA A 317 -5.41 -5.91 17.55
C ALA A 317 -6.44 -4.88 18.05
N ASN A 318 -7.25 -4.31 17.17
CA ASN A 318 -8.25 -3.30 17.48
C ASN A 318 -9.33 -3.83 18.43
N GLU A 319 -9.79 -5.07 18.22
CA GLU A 319 -10.73 -5.75 19.13
C GLU A 319 -10.18 -5.88 20.57
N GLN A 320 -8.86 -6.01 20.71
CA GLN A 320 -8.14 -6.16 21.97
C GLN A 320 -7.76 -4.83 22.63
N ARG A 321 -7.94 -3.68 21.96
CA ARG A 321 -7.65 -2.36 22.54
C ARG A 321 -8.75 -1.93 23.51
N PHE A 322 -8.34 -1.30 24.61
CA PHE A 322 -9.26 -0.65 25.55
C PHE A 322 -9.94 0.58 24.92
N GLU A 323 -9.17 1.38 24.16
CA GLU A 323 -9.68 2.50 23.37
C GLU A 323 -9.77 2.08 21.90
N ARG A 324 -11.00 1.93 21.39
CA ARG A 324 -11.29 1.38 20.05
C ARG A 324 -11.30 2.41 18.92
N ASN A 325 -11.11 3.70 19.21
CA ASN A 325 -11.32 4.78 18.24
C ASN A 325 -10.03 5.57 17.95
N GLY A 326 -9.37 5.20 16.84
CA GLY A 326 -8.50 6.12 16.08
C GLY A 326 -7.17 6.48 16.76
N SER A 327 -6.40 5.47 17.13
CA SER A 327 -5.05 5.64 17.67
C SER A 327 -3.95 5.35 16.64
N HIS A 328 -4.32 4.83 15.47
CA HIS A 328 -3.42 4.73 14.32
C HIS A 328 -3.75 5.80 13.29
N TYR A 329 -2.78 6.15 12.46
CA TYR A 329 -2.89 7.17 11.44
C TYR A 329 -2.31 6.68 10.13
N LEU A 330 -3.01 6.91 9.01
CA LEU A 330 -2.54 6.63 7.66
C LEU A 330 -2.46 7.93 6.86
N ILE A 331 -1.28 8.22 6.30
CA ILE A 331 -1.14 9.33 5.36
C ILE A 331 -1.51 8.83 3.96
N LYS A 332 -2.57 9.38 3.38
CA LYS A 332 -3.11 8.94 2.07
C LYS A 332 -3.39 10.11 1.13
N SER A 333 -3.01 9.96 -0.14
CA SER A 333 -3.33 10.93 -1.18
C SER A 333 -4.81 10.90 -1.51
N ARG A 334 -5.40 12.09 -1.68
CA ARG A 334 -6.73 12.24 -2.27
C ARG A 334 -6.76 11.72 -3.69
N TYR A 335 -7.96 11.39 -4.13
CA TYR A 335 -8.19 10.91 -5.47
C TYR A 335 -8.00 12.01 -6.52
N ASN A 336 -7.25 11.69 -7.58
CA ASN A 336 -7.03 12.63 -8.66
C ASN A 336 -8.32 12.83 -9.48
N ARG A 337 -8.83 14.07 -9.48
CA ARG A 337 -10.08 14.43 -10.19
C ARG A 337 -10.04 14.12 -11.68
N GLU A 338 -8.92 14.42 -12.37
CA GLU A 338 -8.80 14.15 -13.80
C GLU A 338 -8.88 12.67 -14.11
N TYR A 339 -8.33 11.83 -13.22
CA TYR A 339 -8.40 10.38 -13.36
C TYR A 339 -9.84 9.87 -13.21
N ILE A 340 -10.58 10.36 -12.21
CA ILE A 340 -12.00 10.02 -12.04
C ILE A 340 -12.80 10.43 -13.28
N ILE A 341 -12.59 11.65 -13.80
CA ILE A 341 -13.25 12.14 -15.01
C ILE A 341 -12.97 11.23 -16.20
N LYS A 342 -11.71 10.84 -16.43
CA LYS A 342 -11.33 9.93 -17.52
C LYS A 342 -12.02 8.57 -17.39
N GLY A 343 -12.02 7.99 -16.18
CA GLY A 343 -12.65 6.70 -15.89
C GLY A 343 -14.17 6.73 -16.12
N LEU A 344 -14.84 7.74 -15.59
CA LEU A 344 -16.28 7.93 -15.77
C LEU A 344 -16.64 8.18 -17.24
N THR A 345 -15.90 9.02 -17.94
CA THR A 345 -16.14 9.30 -19.37
C THR A 345 -16.04 8.02 -20.20
N LYS A 346 -15.09 7.15 -19.86
CA LYS A 346 -14.95 5.84 -20.50
C LYS A 346 -16.14 4.92 -20.18
N TRP A 347 -16.52 4.82 -18.91
CA TRP A 347 -17.65 3.99 -18.46
C TRP A 347 -18.98 4.43 -19.09
N ILE A 348 -19.23 5.74 -19.20
CA ILE A 348 -20.42 6.32 -19.85
C ILE A 348 -20.49 5.89 -21.31
N LYS A 349 -19.37 5.96 -22.04
CA LYS A 349 -19.27 5.53 -23.45
C LYS A 349 -19.49 4.03 -23.63
N GLU A 350 -18.94 3.21 -22.74
CA GLU A 350 -19.04 1.75 -22.81
C GLU A 350 -20.44 1.23 -22.46
N ASN A 351 -21.22 1.98 -21.67
CA ASN A 351 -22.56 1.61 -21.21
C ASN A 351 -23.70 2.39 -21.88
N ASP A 352 -23.40 3.12 -22.97
CA ASP A 352 -24.35 3.88 -23.78
C ASP A 352 -25.30 4.78 -22.95
N LYS A 353 -24.74 5.49 -21.97
CA LYS A 353 -25.49 6.39 -21.08
C LYS A 353 -25.60 7.79 -21.70
N GLU A 354 -26.74 8.47 -21.50
CA GLU A 354 -26.97 9.82 -22.00
C GLU A 354 -25.94 10.83 -21.48
N ALA A 355 -25.54 11.77 -22.34
CA ALA A 355 -24.60 12.83 -21.99
C ALA A 355 -25.23 13.79 -20.98
N ILE A 356 -24.57 14.00 -19.84
CA ILE A 356 -24.95 14.97 -18.82
C ILE A 356 -24.46 16.37 -19.22
N LYS A 357 -25.18 17.42 -18.80
CA LYS A 357 -24.66 18.79 -18.81
C LYS A 357 -23.37 18.88 -17.97
N GLU A 358 -22.45 19.73 -18.41
CA GLU A 358 -21.12 19.91 -17.80
C GLU A 358 -21.19 20.22 -16.29
N GLU A 359 -22.04 21.16 -15.88
CA GLU A 359 -22.23 21.52 -14.46
C GLU A 359 -22.69 20.35 -13.58
N GLN A 360 -23.60 19.51 -14.10
CA GLN A 360 -24.11 18.34 -13.39
C GLN A 360 -23.07 17.21 -13.34
N PHE A 361 -22.24 17.09 -14.37
CA PHE A 361 -21.13 16.14 -14.40
C PHE A 361 -20.05 16.52 -13.37
N ASP A 362 -19.72 17.80 -13.25
CA ASP A 362 -18.76 18.28 -12.27
C ASP A 362 -19.22 18.07 -10.82
N GLU A 363 -20.50 18.34 -10.54
CA GLU A 363 -21.13 18.06 -9.25
C GLU A 363 -21.14 16.56 -8.95
N PHE A 364 -21.45 15.73 -9.95
CA PHE A 364 -21.43 14.27 -9.83
C PHE A 364 -20.02 13.75 -9.49
N VAL A 365 -18.99 14.21 -10.20
CA VAL A 365 -17.60 13.84 -9.94
C VAL A 365 -17.20 14.21 -8.52
N GLN A 366 -17.58 15.40 -8.04
CA GLN A 366 -17.27 15.81 -6.68
C GLN A 366 -17.99 14.92 -5.65
N ASN A 367 -19.29 14.69 -5.82
CA ASN A 367 -20.06 13.86 -4.90
C ASN A 367 -19.56 12.42 -4.87
N LEU A 368 -19.16 11.86 -6.01
CA LEU A 368 -18.56 10.53 -6.08
C LEU A 368 -17.21 10.49 -5.35
N THR A 369 -16.37 11.49 -5.56
CA THR A 369 -15.07 11.60 -4.90
C THR A 369 -15.23 11.63 -3.38
N ASP A 370 -16.09 12.54 -2.88
CA ASP A 370 -16.37 12.67 -1.45
C ASP A 370 -16.89 11.34 -0.87
N LEU A 371 -17.78 10.66 -1.60
CA LEU A 371 -18.38 9.42 -1.14
C LEU A 371 -17.38 8.27 -1.07
N ILE A 372 -16.49 8.15 -2.06
CA ILE A 372 -15.41 7.15 -2.04
C ILE A 372 -14.47 7.42 -0.86
N GLU A 373 -14.07 8.68 -0.64
CA GLU A 373 -13.21 9.05 0.49
C GLU A 373 -13.89 8.74 1.84
N VAL A 374 -15.19 9.01 1.99
CA VAL A 374 -15.98 8.64 3.18
C VAL A 374 -16.00 7.12 3.39
N PHE A 375 -16.19 6.34 2.33
CA PHE A 375 -16.18 4.88 2.43
C PHE A 375 -14.80 4.36 2.87
N GLU A 376 -13.73 4.89 2.30
CA GLU A 376 -12.37 4.51 2.71
C GLU A 376 -12.05 4.93 4.14
N GLU A 377 -12.47 6.11 4.56
CA GLU A 377 -12.25 6.59 5.92
C GLU A 377 -13.02 5.71 6.92
N ASN A 378 -14.27 5.35 6.63
CA ASN A 378 -15.04 4.43 7.48
C ASN A 378 -14.44 3.02 7.52
N ASP A 379 -13.95 2.52 6.39
CA ASP A 379 -13.22 1.25 6.32
C ASP A 379 -11.97 1.27 7.22
N LEU A 380 -11.13 2.30 7.08
CA LEU A 380 -9.93 2.45 7.89
C LEU A 380 -10.23 2.68 9.37
N LEU A 381 -11.28 3.43 9.69
CA LEU A 381 -11.72 3.66 11.07
C LEU A 381 -12.21 2.38 11.73
N SER A 382 -12.81 1.45 10.98
CA SER A 382 -13.18 0.13 11.52
C SER A 382 -11.95 -0.69 11.94
N LEU A 383 -10.79 -0.43 11.33
CA LEU A 383 -9.48 -0.97 11.72
C LEU A 383 -8.78 -0.14 12.82
N GLY A 384 -9.43 0.90 13.35
CA GLY A 384 -8.84 1.81 14.34
C GLY A 384 -7.88 2.86 13.75
N ILE A 385 -7.93 3.11 12.44
CA ILE A 385 -7.03 4.00 11.71
C ILE A 385 -7.75 5.28 11.28
N LYS A 386 -7.19 6.44 11.63
CA LYS A 386 -7.60 7.76 11.10
C LYS A 386 -6.82 8.10 9.83
N THR A 387 -7.47 8.70 8.84
CA THR A 387 -6.82 9.09 7.58
C THR A 387 -6.38 10.55 7.61
N ILE A 388 -5.08 10.79 7.37
CA ILE A 388 -4.53 12.12 7.11
C ILE A 388 -4.45 12.29 5.59
N TRP A 389 -5.45 12.98 5.03
CA TRP A 389 -5.52 13.26 3.60
C TRP A 389 -4.48 14.30 3.15
N ILE A 390 -3.80 14.01 2.04
CA ILE A 390 -2.87 14.93 1.36
C ILE A 390 -3.29 15.13 -0.09
N ASP A 391 -2.98 16.28 -0.67
CA ASP A 391 -3.22 16.56 -2.09
C ASP A 391 -2.02 16.12 -2.95
N SER A 392 -0.81 16.11 -2.37
CA SER A 392 0.43 15.64 -3.01
C SER A 392 1.33 14.88 -2.05
N TYR A 393 2.03 13.86 -2.57
CA TYR A 393 3.06 13.12 -1.84
C TYR A 393 4.23 14.00 -1.36
N ASP A 394 4.45 15.17 -1.98
CA ASP A 394 5.46 16.14 -1.55
C ASP A 394 5.12 16.81 -0.20
N GLU A 395 3.87 16.68 0.27
CA GLU A 395 3.46 17.17 1.59
C GLU A 395 3.93 16.26 2.74
N ILE A 396 4.14 14.96 2.47
CA ILE A 396 4.46 13.97 3.51
C ILE A 396 5.71 14.39 4.31
N PRO A 397 6.84 14.75 3.68
CA PRO A 397 8.02 15.21 4.43
C PRO A 397 7.71 16.41 5.34
N THR A 398 6.89 17.35 4.88
CA THR A 398 6.51 18.53 5.66
C THR A 398 5.64 18.14 6.86
N ILE A 399 4.69 17.22 6.67
CA ILE A 399 3.85 16.68 7.75
C ILE A 399 4.71 15.96 8.80
N LEU A 400 5.62 15.09 8.36
CA LEU A 400 6.54 14.38 9.26
C LEU A 400 7.45 15.35 10.04
N SER A 401 7.99 16.35 9.36
CA SER A 401 8.79 17.40 10.02
C SER A 401 8.00 18.15 11.09
N ASN A 402 6.74 18.50 10.80
CA ASN A 402 5.85 19.13 11.78
C ASN A 402 5.59 18.22 12.99
N ILE A 403 5.29 16.93 12.77
CA ILE A 403 5.13 15.95 13.84
C ILE A 403 6.39 15.87 14.71
N ARG A 404 7.59 15.99 14.14
CA ARG A 404 8.86 15.89 14.89
C ARG A 404 9.23 17.17 15.65
N ILE A 405 9.00 18.35 15.07
CA ILE A 405 9.51 19.64 15.57
C ILE A 405 8.51 20.34 16.51
N GLN A 406 7.22 20.07 16.39
CA GLN A 406 6.19 20.78 17.15
C GLN A 406 6.42 20.63 18.66
N LYS A 407 6.60 21.76 19.35
CA LYS A 407 6.93 21.85 20.78
C LYS A 407 5.72 21.64 21.67
#